data_AF-A0AAU5HER9-F1
#
_entry.id   AF-A0AAU5HER9-F1
#
_cell.length_a   1.000
_cell.length_b   1.000
_cell.length_c   1.000
_cell.angle_alpha   90.00
_cell.angle_beta   90.00
_cell.angle_gamma   90.00
#
_symmetry.space_group_name_H-M   'P 1'
#
loop_
_entity.id
_entity.type
_entity.pdbx_description
1 polymer ?
#
loop_
_entity_poly.entity_id
_entity_poly.type
_entity_poly.pdbx_seq_one_letter_code
_entity_poly.pdbx_strand_id
1 'polypeptide(L)'
;MTATTASAATTSAWNRVAMCESTGNWSINTGNGFYGGLQFTNSTWKAFGGTKYAARADLATKSQQIAIAEKVLAVQGKGAWPVCGKNL
;
A
#
# COMPACT_ATOMS: atom_id res chain seq x y z
N MET A 1 -0.44 28.90 6.09
CA MET A 1 0.09 27.94 5.10
C MET A 1 -0.32 26.54 5.56
N THR A 2 -1.37 25.98 4.98
CA THR A 2 -2.04 24.77 5.49
C THR A 2 -2.22 23.77 4.36
N ALA A 3 -1.35 22.74 4.31
CA ALA A 3 -1.63 21.40 3.76
C ALA A 3 -0.34 20.54 3.66
N THR A 4 0.22 20.10 4.80
CA THR A 4 1.16 18.95 4.82
C THR A 4 0.65 17.83 5.74
N THR A 5 -0.44 18.07 6.48
CA THR A 5 -1.02 17.09 7.40
C THR A 5 -1.83 16.00 6.70
N ALA A 6 -2.37 16.23 5.51
CA ALA A 6 -3.18 15.24 4.79
C ALA A 6 -2.34 14.02 4.35
N SER A 7 -1.16 14.24 3.76
CA SER A 7 -0.26 13.15 3.33
C SER A 7 0.34 12.39 4.52
N ALA A 8 0.58 13.08 5.64
CA ALA A 8 1.01 12.44 6.88
C ALA A 8 -0.11 11.59 7.50
N ALA A 9 -1.36 12.10 7.48
CA ALA A 9 -2.53 11.38 7.96
C ALA A 9 -2.83 10.13 7.12
N THR A 10 -2.78 10.24 5.78
CA THR A 10 -2.96 9.06 4.90
C THR A 10 -1.82 8.06 5.08
N THR A 11 -0.57 8.52 5.16
CA THR A 11 0.58 7.66 5.47
C THR A 11 0.43 6.94 6.81
N SER A 12 -0.15 7.60 7.82
CA SER A 12 -0.41 7.00 9.14
C SER A 12 -1.50 5.92 9.06
N ALA A 13 -2.54 6.12 8.22
CA ALA A 13 -3.60 5.15 7.99
C ALA A 13 -3.05 3.90 7.28
N TRP A 14 -2.29 4.10 6.20
CA TRP A 14 -1.60 3.00 5.50
C TRP A 14 -0.59 2.26 6.38
N ASN A 15 0.07 2.95 7.30
CA ASN A 15 0.93 2.31 8.29
C ASN A 15 0.14 1.35 9.20
N ARG A 16 -1.07 1.74 9.63
CA ARG A 16 -1.93 0.87 10.46
C ARG A 16 -2.38 -0.35 9.67
N VAL A 17 -2.72 -0.17 8.40
CA VAL A 17 -3.04 -1.28 7.48
C VAL A 17 -1.85 -2.22 7.35
N ALA A 18 -0.66 -1.68 7.06
CA ALA A 18 0.55 -2.48 6.94
C ALA A 18 0.94 -3.19 8.25
N MET A 19 0.62 -2.60 9.40
CA MET A 19 0.77 -3.26 10.70
C MET A 19 -0.17 -4.44 10.88
N CYS A 20 -1.42 -4.30 10.44
CA CYS A 20 -2.41 -5.36 10.52
C CYS A 20 -2.14 -6.49 9.50
N GLU A 21 -1.72 -6.15 8.28
CA GLU A 21 -1.48 -7.12 7.18
C GLU A 21 -0.10 -7.78 7.25
N SER A 22 0.94 -6.97 7.49
CA SER A 22 2.35 -7.38 7.35
C SER A 22 3.17 -7.18 8.62
N THR A 23 2.51 -6.90 9.75
CA THR A 23 3.18 -6.55 11.02
C THR A 23 4.13 -5.36 10.88
N GLY A 24 3.85 -4.47 9.91
CA GLY A 24 4.62 -3.27 9.64
C GLY A 24 5.84 -3.50 8.73
N ASN A 25 6.03 -4.71 8.21
CA ASN A 25 7.12 -5.04 7.32
C ASN A 25 6.80 -4.66 5.87
N TRP A 26 7.35 -3.55 5.39
CA TRP A 26 7.13 -3.05 4.04
C TRP A 26 7.87 -3.82 2.95
N SER A 27 8.83 -4.67 3.31
CA SER A 27 9.58 -5.53 2.39
C SER A 27 9.24 -7.01 2.60
N ILE A 28 8.07 -7.29 3.19
CA ILE A 28 7.62 -8.66 3.38
C ILE A 28 7.43 -9.35 2.03
N ASN A 29 7.95 -10.56 1.93
CA ASN A 29 7.74 -11.46 0.82
C ASN A 29 7.81 -12.89 1.37
N THR A 30 6.68 -13.41 1.79
CA THR A 30 6.55 -14.76 2.36
C THR A 30 6.38 -15.83 1.29
N GLY A 31 6.36 -15.47 0.00
CA GLY A 31 6.10 -16.40 -1.10
C GLY A 31 4.63 -16.79 -1.28
N ASN A 32 3.70 -16.11 -0.58
CA ASN A 32 2.25 -16.31 -0.71
C ASN A 32 1.63 -15.65 -1.95
N GLY A 33 2.43 -15.01 -2.81
CA GLY A 33 1.98 -14.28 -4.01
C GLY A 33 1.62 -12.81 -3.77
N PHE A 34 1.73 -12.35 -2.52
CA PHE A 34 1.58 -10.96 -2.12
C PHE A 34 2.94 -10.37 -1.71
N TYR A 35 3.07 -9.06 -1.91
CA TYR A 35 4.35 -8.37 -1.76
C TYR A 35 4.18 -7.05 -1.01
N GLY A 36 5.12 -6.78 -0.13
CA GLY A 36 5.25 -5.53 0.59
C GLY A 36 4.21 -5.32 1.68
N GLY A 37 4.29 -4.18 2.37
CA GLY A 37 3.58 -3.94 3.62
C GLY A 37 2.06 -3.94 3.48
N LEU A 38 1.56 -3.59 2.30
CA LEU A 38 0.13 -3.55 1.99
C LEU A 38 -0.37 -4.80 1.29
N GLN A 39 0.44 -5.86 1.25
CA GLN A 39 0.08 -7.14 0.63
C GLN A 39 -0.44 -6.97 -0.81
N PHE A 40 0.36 -6.31 -1.67
CA PHE A 40 0.00 -6.14 -3.07
C PHE A 40 0.22 -7.42 -3.87
N THR A 41 -0.74 -7.79 -4.71
CA THR A 41 -0.50 -8.77 -5.76
C THR A 41 0.33 -8.16 -6.89
N ASN A 42 1.11 -8.99 -7.59
CA ASN A 42 1.92 -8.54 -8.74
C ASN A 42 1.03 -7.96 -9.87
N SER A 43 -0.15 -8.53 -10.07
CA SER A 43 -1.12 -8.04 -11.07
C SER A 43 -1.63 -6.63 -10.74
N THR A 44 -2.07 -6.39 -9.50
CA THR A 44 -2.51 -5.06 -9.06
C THR A 44 -1.35 -4.06 -9.10
N TRP A 45 -0.18 -4.44 -8.60
CA TRP A 45 1.00 -3.58 -8.65
C TRP A 45 1.32 -3.11 -10.08
N LYS A 46 1.27 -4.02 -11.05
CA LYS A 46 1.44 -3.72 -12.48
C LYS A 46 0.32 -2.85 -13.02
N ALA A 47 -0.94 -3.21 -12.74
CA ALA A 47 -2.12 -2.50 -13.25
C ALA A 47 -2.17 -1.02 -12.84
N PHE A 48 -1.71 -0.70 -11.62
CA PHE A 48 -1.71 0.67 -11.09
C PHE A 48 -0.41 1.44 -11.36
N GLY A 49 0.52 0.85 -12.11
CA GLY A 49 1.77 1.47 -12.54
C GLY A 49 2.85 1.51 -11.47
N GLY A 50 2.84 0.56 -10.53
CA GLY A 50 3.91 0.39 -9.54
C GLY A 50 5.22 -0.10 -10.15
N THR A 51 5.18 -0.71 -11.33
CA THR A 51 6.36 -1.13 -12.10
C THR A 51 7.33 -0.01 -12.45
N LYS A 52 6.85 1.25 -12.45
CA LYS A 52 7.72 2.43 -12.62
C LYS A 52 8.65 2.68 -11.44
N TYR A 53 8.31 2.15 -10.26
CA TYR A 53 9.10 2.27 -9.04
C TYR A 53 9.94 1.03 -8.82
N ALA A 54 9.32 -0.15 -8.89
CA ALA A 54 10.00 -1.44 -8.76
C ALA A 54 9.18 -2.55 -9.43
N ALA A 55 9.83 -3.67 -9.78
CA ALA A 55 9.14 -4.80 -10.40
C ALA A 55 8.04 -5.41 -9.51
N ARG A 56 8.15 -5.26 -8.18
CA ARG A 56 7.20 -5.74 -7.18
C ARG A 56 7.10 -4.73 -6.04
N ALA A 57 6.02 -4.81 -5.25
CA ALA A 57 5.80 -3.89 -4.14
C ALA A 57 6.83 -4.02 -3.01
N ASP A 58 7.31 -5.22 -2.67
CA ASP A 58 8.32 -5.47 -1.62
C ASP A 58 9.67 -4.78 -1.89
N LEU A 59 9.97 -4.58 -3.17
CA LEU A 59 11.17 -3.91 -3.66
C LEU A 59 11.02 -2.38 -3.72
N ALA A 60 9.79 -1.88 -3.63
CA ALA A 60 9.51 -0.46 -3.60
C ALA A 60 9.55 0.06 -2.16
N THR A 61 9.95 1.33 -2.01
CA THR A 61 9.89 2.00 -0.72
C THR A 61 8.44 2.13 -0.24
N LYS A 62 8.27 2.24 1.08
CA LYS A 62 6.97 2.48 1.72
C LYS A 62 6.18 3.60 1.04
N SER A 63 6.80 4.76 0.81
CA SER A 63 6.10 5.92 0.21
C SER A 63 5.63 5.63 -1.21
N GLN A 64 6.40 4.86 -1.98
CA GLN A 64 5.99 4.42 -3.33
C GLN A 64 4.84 3.42 -3.26
N GLN A 65 4.86 2.48 -2.31
CA GLN A 65 3.75 1.55 -2.10
C GLN A 65 2.46 2.29 -1.73
N ILE A 66 2.55 3.28 -0.84
CA ILE A 66 1.43 4.15 -0.46
C ILE A 66 0.89 4.92 -1.65
N ALA A 67 1.75 5.50 -2.49
CA ALA A 67 1.31 6.23 -3.67
C ALA A 67 0.53 5.35 -4.67
N ILE A 68 0.91 4.07 -4.80
CA ILE A 68 0.14 3.10 -5.61
C ILE A 68 -1.14 2.68 -4.88
N ALA A 69 -1.09 2.52 -3.55
CA ALA A 69 -2.25 2.19 -2.74
C ALA A 69 -3.34 3.25 -2.78
N GLU A 70 -2.99 4.52 -2.76
CA GLU A 70 -3.94 5.63 -2.92
C GLU A 70 -4.63 5.58 -4.28
N LYS A 71 -3.92 5.21 -5.35
CA LYS A 71 -4.54 5.00 -6.67
C LYS A 71 -5.50 3.81 -6.68
N VAL A 72 -5.10 2.70 -6.05
CA VAL A 72 -5.95 1.52 -5.91
C VAL A 72 -7.20 1.86 -5.11
N LEU A 73 -7.05 2.59 -4.00
CA LEU A 73 -8.15 3.07 -3.17
C LEU A 73 -9.07 4.02 -3.94
N ALA A 74 -8.53 4.90 -4.78
CA ALA A 74 -9.33 5.80 -5.61
C ALA A 74 -10.16 5.06 -6.67
N VAL A 75 -9.71 3.89 -7.14
CA VAL A 75 -10.39 3.11 -8.19
C VAL A 75 -11.29 2.00 -7.61
N GLN A 76 -10.76 1.19 -6.70
CA GLN A 76 -11.46 0.06 -6.08
C GLN A 76 -12.25 0.45 -4.82
N GLY A 77 -11.98 1.62 -4.24
CA GLY A 77 -12.57 2.04 -2.98
C GLY A 77 -12.02 1.26 -1.77
N LYS A 78 -12.64 1.47 -0.60
CA LYS A 78 -12.27 0.81 0.66
C LYS A 78 -12.37 -0.72 0.63
N GLY A 79 -12.97 -1.29 -0.42
CA GLY A 79 -13.09 -2.74 -0.64
C GLY A 79 -11.76 -3.44 -0.96
N ALA A 80 -10.71 -2.70 -1.33
CA ALA A 80 -9.38 -3.27 -1.58
C ALA A 80 -8.69 -3.80 -0.31
N TRP A 81 -9.01 -3.22 0.87
CA TRP A 81 -8.51 -3.67 2.17
C TRP A 81 -9.66 -3.80 3.19
N PRO A 82 -10.53 -4.82 3.06
CA PRO A 82 -11.78 -4.90 3.83
C PRO A 82 -11.58 -5.27 5.31
N VAL A 83 -10.44 -5.90 5.66
CA VAL A 83 -10.13 -6.33 7.04
C VAL A 83 -9.32 -5.26 7.75
N CYS A 84 -8.16 -4.91 7.22
CA CYS A 84 -7.23 -3.97 7.85
C CYS A 84 -7.42 -2.50 7.43
N GLY A 85 -8.14 -2.24 6.33
CA GLY A 85 -8.40 -0.92 5.77
C GLY A 85 -9.75 -0.30 6.12
N LYS A 86 -10.51 -0.85 7.07
CA LYS A 86 -11.79 -0.28 7.52
C LYS A 86 -11.70 1.19 7.96
N ASN A 87 -10.52 1.62 8.41
CA ASN A 87 -10.24 2.97 8.89
C ASN A 87 -9.40 3.82 7.90
N LEU A 88 -9.31 3.41 6.62
CA LEU A 88 -8.75 4.23 5.53
C LEU A 88 -9.75 5.29 5.07
#